data_AF-A0A7S1IVY7-F1
#
_entry.id   AF-A0A7S1IVY7-F1
#
_cell.length_a   1.000
_cell.length_b   1.000
_cell.length_c   1.000
_cell.angle_alpha   90.00
_cell.angle_beta   90.00
_cell.angle_gamma   90.00
#
_symmetry.space_group_name_H-M   'P 1'
#
loop_
_entity.id
_entity.type
_entity.pdbx_description
1 polymer ?
#
loop_
_entity_poly.entity_id
_entity_poly.type
_entity_poly.pdbx_seq_one_letter_code
_entity_poly.pdbx_strand_id
1 'polypeptide(L)'
;MVTFRPFQSLSFVVLAFEWLLWPIPHVNSIDDVRLLPLLEKEVGLRKVIRFVEIANAHRFNDNECLRKMNWTTSSTRPLCLTEEMLHTTTRLMNFKEYTEKAVTLLGRLHGTPQAKVLGTSYPYISGGIFRAMGETIQETFTHHHWPRSAKATHFKHYYAWADLDFPNRSMVYWNLNQFKKDIEYLKEWLLGGRIKSHFFIITHNQDRPGYPDWLLDHPQVLLVFGHHVPANLYHPKIRVIPLGVDNPAKSPYLLHKVRMEAKSDKYDHTPQNLLLARFRMDLGHLRPIISKAIQANFQDLPHQKLSKVQYYKELTRTKFIISPPGIGWESSKATESHYMGRVPLIMDLFRNDSLVGLPFLTIKEEEWPSVTPAWLEAKWDSFMADDRRIFNVDKTWGLWWLTYVLKECLMVQ
;
A
#
# COMPACT_ATOMS: atom_id res chain seq x y z
N MET A 1 -2.22 44.13 -0.39
CA MET A 1 -2.20 43.63 -1.79
C MET A 1 -1.08 42.61 -1.89
N VAL A 2 -1.40 41.32 -1.86
CA VAL A 2 -0.41 40.25 -2.06
C VAL A 2 -0.55 39.79 -3.50
N THR A 3 0.46 40.06 -4.31
CA THR A 3 0.56 39.65 -5.71
C THR A 3 1.00 38.19 -5.76
N PHE A 4 0.10 37.31 -6.21
CA PHE A 4 0.44 35.93 -6.57
C PHE A 4 1.13 35.92 -7.94
N ARG A 5 2.37 35.41 -8.01
CA ARG A 5 3.02 35.08 -9.28
C ARG A 5 2.43 33.78 -9.85
N PRO A 6 2.12 33.70 -11.15
CA PRO A 6 1.68 32.45 -11.77
C PRO A 6 2.85 31.47 -11.88
N PHE A 7 2.59 30.21 -11.52
CA PHE A 7 3.51 29.10 -11.77
C PHE A 7 3.66 28.90 -13.29
N GLN A 8 4.84 29.19 -13.82
CA GLN A 8 5.26 28.71 -15.12
C GLN A 8 5.83 27.30 -14.97
N SER A 9 5.06 26.28 -15.37
CA SER A 9 5.57 25.11 -16.09
C SER A 9 4.42 24.16 -16.42
N LEU A 10 3.93 24.27 -17.65
CA LEU A 10 3.01 23.31 -18.29
C LEU A 10 3.55 21.86 -18.20
N SER A 11 4.88 21.71 -18.08
CA SER A 11 5.62 20.45 -17.95
C SER A 11 5.25 19.62 -16.71
N PHE A 12 4.84 20.27 -15.60
CA PHE A 12 4.52 19.56 -14.35
C PHE A 12 3.13 18.91 -14.39
N VAL A 13 2.18 19.54 -15.08
CA VAL A 13 0.83 18.99 -15.30
C VAL A 13 0.90 17.77 -16.22
N VAL A 14 1.75 17.80 -17.26
CA VAL A 14 1.95 16.67 -18.17
C VAL A 14 2.58 15.46 -17.45
N LEU A 15 3.60 15.66 -16.62
CA LEU A 15 4.22 14.57 -15.84
C LEU A 15 3.27 13.98 -14.78
N ALA A 16 2.49 14.82 -14.10
CA ALA A 16 1.48 14.34 -13.16
C ALA A 16 0.36 13.55 -13.88
N PHE A 17 -0.04 13.98 -15.08
CA PHE A 17 -1.01 13.25 -15.92
C PHE A 17 -0.44 11.92 -16.43
N GLU A 18 0.79 11.87 -16.92
CA GLU A 18 1.45 10.61 -17.33
C GLU A 18 1.58 9.63 -16.14
N TRP A 19 1.84 10.13 -14.94
CA TRP A 19 1.91 9.32 -13.72
C TRP A 19 0.54 8.84 -13.20
N LEU A 20 -0.51 9.64 -13.40
CA LEU A 20 -1.89 9.30 -13.05
C LEU A 20 -2.55 8.37 -14.07
N LEU A 21 -2.13 8.41 -15.34
CA LEU A 21 -2.64 7.54 -16.41
C LEU A 21 -1.87 6.21 -16.52
N TRP A 22 -0.67 6.12 -15.94
CA TRP A 22 0.13 4.89 -15.87
C TRP A 22 -0.57 3.62 -15.31
N PRO A 23 -1.56 3.68 -14.40
CA PRO A 23 -2.26 2.48 -13.94
C PRO A 23 -3.34 1.97 -14.88
N ILE A 24 -3.70 2.70 -15.95
CA ILE A 24 -4.74 2.29 -16.90
C ILE A 24 -4.12 1.27 -17.87
N PRO A 25 -4.59 0.01 -17.91
CA PRO A 25 -4.09 -0.96 -18.87
C PRO A 25 -4.35 -0.43 -20.30
N HIS A 26 -3.33 -0.49 -21.16
CA HIS A 26 -3.33 -0.13 -22.60
C HIS A 26 -3.01 1.32 -23.00
N VAL A 27 -2.54 2.19 -22.10
CA VAL A 27 -2.07 3.55 -22.48
C VAL A 27 -0.54 3.58 -22.50
N ASN A 28 0.08 3.51 -23.69
CA ASN A 28 1.54 3.53 -23.85
C ASN A 28 2.10 4.93 -24.22
N SER A 29 1.27 5.86 -24.67
CA SER A 29 1.58 7.28 -24.83
C SER A 29 0.29 8.12 -24.92
N ILE A 30 0.39 9.44 -24.75
CA ILE A 30 -0.73 10.38 -24.88
C ILE A 30 -1.23 10.51 -26.34
N ASP A 31 -0.43 10.06 -27.30
CA ASP A 31 -0.66 10.20 -28.74
C ASP A 31 -1.44 9.03 -29.36
N ASP A 32 -1.96 8.09 -28.55
CA ASP A 32 -2.70 6.94 -29.06
C ASP A 32 -4.13 7.36 -29.48
N VAL A 33 -4.23 7.90 -30.70
CA VAL A 33 -5.43 8.46 -31.37
C VAL A 33 -6.64 7.50 -31.36
N ARG A 34 -6.42 6.20 -31.08
CA ARG A 34 -7.46 5.16 -31.07
C ARG A 34 -8.35 5.17 -29.82
N LEU A 35 -8.02 5.96 -28.79
CA LEU A 35 -8.78 6.03 -27.53
C LEU A 35 -9.91 7.08 -27.51
N LEU A 36 -9.93 8.01 -28.48
CA LEU A 36 -10.95 9.06 -28.57
C LEU A 36 -12.40 8.52 -28.61
N PRO A 37 -12.73 7.44 -29.34
CA PRO A 37 -14.09 6.90 -29.40
C PRO A 37 -14.52 6.10 -28.15
N LEU A 38 -13.57 5.52 -27.41
CA LEU A 38 -13.83 4.77 -26.17
C LEU A 38 -14.09 5.71 -24.99
N LEU A 39 -13.36 6.82 -24.93
CA LEU A 39 -13.59 7.93 -24.00
C LEU A 39 -14.86 8.75 -24.34
N GLU A 40 -15.41 8.60 -25.55
CA GLU A 40 -16.67 9.22 -25.98
C GLU A 40 -17.92 8.49 -25.50
N LYS A 41 -17.83 7.20 -25.14
CA LYS A 41 -18.96 6.41 -24.62
C LYS A 41 -19.25 6.64 -23.13
N GLU A 42 -18.24 7.05 -22.36
CA GLU A 42 -18.34 7.37 -20.93
C GLU A 42 -18.73 8.86 -20.73
N VAL A 43 -20.03 9.15 -20.89
CA VAL A 43 -20.63 10.50 -20.94
C VAL A 43 -20.34 11.36 -19.69
N GLY A 44 -19.87 10.77 -18.59
CA GLY A 44 -19.52 11.47 -17.35
C GLY A 44 -18.13 12.13 -17.36
N LEU A 45 -17.13 11.48 -17.96
CA LEU A 45 -15.73 11.91 -17.79
C LEU A 45 -15.41 13.19 -18.58
N ARG A 46 -15.90 13.33 -19.82
CA ARG A 46 -15.75 14.57 -20.59
C ARG A 46 -16.39 15.78 -19.90
N LYS A 47 -17.50 15.58 -19.20
CA LYS A 47 -18.20 16.67 -18.49
C LYS A 47 -17.43 17.11 -17.25
N VAL A 48 -16.86 16.16 -16.51
CA VAL A 48 -16.02 16.44 -15.33
C VAL A 48 -14.70 17.08 -15.74
N ILE A 49 -14.03 16.56 -16.78
CA ILE A 49 -12.78 17.10 -17.31
C ILE A 49 -13.00 18.54 -17.83
N ARG A 50 -14.05 18.75 -18.63
CA ARG A 50 -14.36 20.08 -19.17
C ARG A 50 -14.80 21.07 -18.08
N PHE A 51 -15.49 20.61 -17.03
CA PHE A 51 -15.81 21.43 -15.86
C PHE A 51 -14.53 21.88 -15.13
N VAL A 52 -13.59 20.97 -14.90
CA VAL A 52 -12.31 21.24 -14.24
C VAL A 52 -11.42 22.16 -15.10
N GLU A 53 -11.39 21.96 -16.42
CA GLU A 53 -10.64 22.82 -17.35
C GLU A 53 -11.20 24.25 -17.39
N ILE A 54 -12.53 24.43 -17.46
CA ILE A 54 -13.18 25.74 -17.48
C ILE A 54 -13.01 26.47 -16.14
N ALA A 55 -13.15 25.78 -15.02
CA ALA A 55 -12.96 26.34 -13.68
C ALA A 55 -11.52 26.81 -13.46
N ASN A 56 -10.53 26.02 -13.92
CA ASN A 56 -9.11 26.35 -13.78
C ASN A 56 -8.65 27.47 -14.72
N ALA A 57 -9.17 27.53 -15.95
CA ALA A 57 -8.75 28.53 -16.93
C ALA A 57 -9.18 29.96 -16.56
N HIS A 58 -10.23 30.13 -15.75
CA HIS A 58 -10.90 31.43 -15.68
C HIS A 58 -11.32 31.94 -14.29
N ARG A 59 -10.96 31.27 -13.18
CA ARG A 59 -11.27 31.71 -11.80
C ARG A 59 -12.74 32.12 -11.58
N PHE A 60 -13.68 31.44 -12.23
CA PHE A 60 -15.09 31.72 -12.05
C PHE A 60 -15.60 31.15 -10.72
N ASN A 61 -16.65 31.78 -10.16
CA ASN A 61 -17.46 31.11 -9.15
C ASN A 61 -18.44 30.11 -9.83
N ASP A 62 -18.94 29.16 -9.04
CA ASP A 62 -19.72 28.01 -9.53
C ASP A 62 -20.92 28.40 -10.43
N ASN A 63 -21.55 29.55 -10.16
CA ASN A 63 -22.73 30.02 -10.89
C ASN A 63 -22.41 30.53 -12.30
N GLU A 64 -21.20 31.07 -12.54
CA GLU A 64 -20.79 31.58 -13.85
C GLU A 64 -20.31 30.46 -14.78
N CYS A 65 -19.70 29.41 -14.24
CA CYS A 65 -19.35 28.18 -14.96
C CYS A 65 -20.59 27.47 -15.53
N LEU A 66 -21.67 27.38 -14.75
CA LEU A 66 -22.93 26.75 -15.18
C LEU A 66 -23.61 27.52 -16.32
N ARG A 67 -23.57 28.86 -16.28
CA ARG A 67 -24.15 29.72 -17.33
C ARG A 67 -23.44 29.57 -18.68
N LYS A 68 -22.11 29.48 -18.70
CA LYS A 68 -21.31 29.43 -19.95
C LYS A 68 -21.33 28.06 -20.63
N MET A 69 -21.81 27.01 -19.96
CA MET A 69 -21.99 25.68 -20.56
C MET A 69 -23.28 25.53 -21.37
N ASN A 70 -24.00 26.62 -21.69
CA ASN A 70 -25.31 26.61 -22.36
C ASN A 70 -26.36 25.75 -21.62
N TRP A 71 -26.24 25.64 -20.29
CA TRP A 71 -27.31 25.08 -19.47
C TRP A 71 -28.36 26.17 -19.24
N THR A 72 -29.35 26.22 -20.13
CA THR A 72 -30.55 27.01 -19.88
C THR A 72 -31.36 26.32 -18.78
N THR A 73 -31.64 27.04 -17.71
CA THR A 73 -32.47 26.61 -16.56
C THR A 73 -33.96 26.55 -16.92
N SER A 74 -34.32 26.21 -18.15
CA SER A 74 -35.72 26.19 -18.59
C SER A 74 -36.49 24.93 -18.15
N SER A 75 -35.83 23.93 -17.54
CA SER A 75 -36.55 22.83 -16.88
C SER A 75 -36.70 23.11 -15.39
N THR A 76 -37.93 23.38 -14.96
CA THR A 76 -38.38 23.58 -13.57
C THR A 76 -38.30 22.34 -12.67
N ARG A 77 -37.41 21.37 -12.97
CA ARG A 77 -37.14 20.25 -12.07
C ARG A 77 -35.76 20.43 -11.44
N PRO A 78 -35.66 20.59 -10.11
CA PRO A 78 -34.37 20.54 -9.45
C PRO A 78 -33.75 19.18 -9.76
N LEU A 79 -32.52 19.19 -10.28
CA LEU A 79 -31.72 17.98 -10.43
C LEU A 79 -31.42 17.48 -9.02
N CYS A 80 -32.25 16.54 -8.53
CA CYS A 80 -31.88 15.70 -7.41
C CYS A 80 -30.68 14.86 -7.88
N LEU A 81 -29.48 15.27 -7.48
CA LEU A 81 -28.35 14.35 -7.45
C LEU A 81 -28.81 13.17 -6.61
N THR A 82 -28.82 11.97 -7.19
CA THR A 82 -29.11 10.77 -6.41
C THR A 82 -28.06 10.66 -5.30
N GLU A 83 -28.40 10.02 -4.18
CA GLU A 83 -27.42 9.79 -3.10
C GLU A 83 -26.13 9.14 -3.60
N GLU A 84 -26.24 8.29 -4.63
CA GLU A 84 -25.12 7.66 -5.31
C GLU A 84 -24.21 8.67 -6.04
N MET A 85 -24.79 9.67 -6.74
CA MET A 85 -24.02 10.75 -7.36
C MET A 85 -23.39 11.67 -6.32
N LEU A 86 -24.08 11.97 -5.22
CA LEU A 86 -23.56 12.77 -4.12
C LEU A 86 -22.38 12.04 -3.44
N HIS A 87 -22.54 10.76 -3.16
CA HIS A 87 -21.48 9.90 -2.60
C HIS A 87 -20.26 9.80 -3.53
N THR A 88 -20.49 9.67 -4.84
CA THR A 88 -19.43 9.62 -5.86
C THR A 88 -18.70 10.95 -5.96
N THR A 89 -19.43 12.08 -5.92
CA THR A 89 -18.83 13.42 -5.99
C THR A 89 -18.04 13.74 -4.72
N THR A 90 -18.53 13.38 -3.54
CA THR A 90 -17.78 13.51 -2.27
C THR A 90 -16.54 12.60 -2.26
N ARG A 91 -16.63 11.38 -2.80
CA ARG A 91 -15.46 10.50 -2.98
C ARG A 91 -14.43 11.12 -3.92
N LEU A 92 -14.86 11.70 -5.04
CA LEU A 92 -13.97 12.34 -6.02
C LEU A 92 -13.34 13.63 -5.47
N MET A 93 -14.09 14.44 -4.72
CA MET A 93 -13.55 15.65 -4.09
C MET A 93 -12.52 15.33 -3.01
N ASN A 94 -12.81 14.35 -2.14
CA ASN A 94 -11.85 13.85 -1.16
C ASN A 94 -10.64 13.21 -1.84
N PHE A 95 -10.86 12.41 -2.88
CA PHE A 95 -9.77 11.80 -3.66
C PHE A 95 -8.89 12.84 -4.34
N LYS A 96 -9.45 13.93 -4.87
CA LYS A 96 -8.70 15.05 -5.44
C LYS A 96 -7.83 15.70 -4.37
N GLU A 97 -8.38 16.04 -3.20
CA GLU A 97 -7.61 16.65 -2.12
C GLU A 97 -6.50 15.72 -1.60
N TYR A 98 -6.79 14.42 -1.45
CA TYR A 98 -5.79 13.43 -1.04
C TYR A 98 -4.73 13.21 -2.11
N THR A 99 -5.12 13.20 -3.38
CA THR A 99 -4.20 13.08 -4.52
C THR A 99 -3.33 14.32 -4.63
N GLU A 100 -3.89 15.53 -4.46
CA GLU A 100 -3.13 16.77 -4.43
C GLU A 100 -2.16 16.82 -3.25
N LYS A 101 -2.56 16.33 -2.07
CA LYS A 101 -1.68 16.18 -0.91
C LYS A 101 -0.61 15.12 -1.13
N ALA A 102 -0.94 13.98 -1.73
CA ALA A 102 0.00 12.92 -2.06
C ALA A 102 0.97 13.39 -3.16
N VAL A 103 0.51 14.06 -4.20
CA VAL A 103 1.32 14.67 -5.26
C VAL A 103 2.18 15.79 -4.70
N THR A 104 1.65 16.61 -3.80
CA THR A 104 2.42 17.64 -3.09
C THR A 104 3.47 17.00 -2.18
N LEU A 105 3.15 15.92 -1.48
CA LEU A 105 4.09 15.16 -0.68
C LEU A 105 5.19 14.57 -1.57
N LEU A 106 4.83 13.87 -2.65
CA LEU A 106 5.75 13.33 -3.65
C LEU A 106 6.62 14.45 -4.28
N GLY A 107 6.04 15.62 -4.53
CA GLY A 107 6.71 16.82 -5.04
C GLY A 107 7.68 17.44 -4.02
N ARG A 108 7.30 17.53 -2.74
CA ARG A 108 8.18 17.96 -1.63
C ARG A 108 9.33 16.98 -1.41
N LEU A 109 9.09 15.71 -1.66
CA LEU A 109 10.13 14.69 -1.56
C LEU A 109 11.08 14.75 -2.75
N HIS A 110 10.72 15.37 -3.88
CA HIS A 110 11.58 15.47 -5.06
C HIS A 110 12.93 16.14 -4.71
N GLY A 111 14.03 15.48 -5.06
CA GLY A 111 15.39 15.93 -4.71
C GLY A 111 15.86 15.58 -3.29
N THR A 112 14.98 15.08 -2.41
CA THR A 112 15.38 14.60 -1.08
C THR A 112 15.85 13.13 -1.12
N PRO A 113 16.61 12.67 -0.11
CA PRO A 113 16.90 11.24 0.06
C PRO A 113 15.64 10.36 0.04
N GLN A 114 14.50 10.88 0.49
CA GLN A 114 13.21 10.19 0.52
C GLN A 114 12.61 9.99 -0.89
N ALA A 115 12.77 10.93 -1.85
CA ALA A 115 12.37 10.66 -3.24
C ALA A 115 13.14 9.50 -3.87
N LYS A 116 14.42 9.35 -3.55
CA LYS A 116 15.21 8.21 -4.05
C LYS A 116 14.65 6.88 -3.54
N VAL A 117 14.19 6.85 -2.28
CA VAL A 117 13.54 5.67 -1.69
C VAL A 117 12.20 5.39 -2.39
N LEU A 118 11.37 6.42 -2.60
CA LEU A 118 10.10 6.29 -3.32
C LEU A 118 10.28 5.78 -4.74
N GLY A 119 11.26 6.29 -5.49
CA GLY A 119 11.52 5.87 -6.86
C GLY A 119 11.86 4.38 -7.03
N THR A 120 12.29 3.71 -5.96
CA THR A 120 12.57 2.26 -5.98
C THR A 120 11.37 1.40 -5.54
N SER A 121 10.44 1.97 -4.77
CA SER A 121 9.34 1.25 -4.15
C SER A 121 7.99 1.50 -4.80
N TYR A 122 7.74 2.72 -5.29
CA TYR A 122 6.46 3.10 -5.89
C TYR A 122 6.22 2.36 -7.21
N PRO A 123 4.97 1.98 -7.55
CA PRO A 123 3.72 2.14 -6.80
C PRO A 123 3.44 1.06 -5.74
N TYR A 124 4.44 0.27 -5.35
CA TYR A 124 4.28 -0.87 -4.47
C TYR A 124 4.34 -0.47 -2.99
N ILE A 125 3.65 -1.27 -2.18
CA ILE A 125 3.66 -1.25 -0.72
C ILE A 125 5.02 -1.79 -0.29
N SER A 126 5.75 -1.00 0.46
CA SER A 126 7.01 -1.43 1.09
C SER A 126 7.26 -0.57 2.33
N GLY A 127 8.16 -1.00 3.20
CA GLY A 127 8.62 -0.14 4.29
C GLY A 127 9.18 1.20 3.80
N GLY A 128 9.72 1.24 2.57
CA GLY A 128 10.19 2.47 1.95
C GLY A 128 9.08 3.50 1.69
N ILE A 129 7.86 3.06 1.36
CA ILE A 129 6.74 3.98 1.14
C ILE A 129 6.28 4.63 2.45
N PHE A 130 6.18 3.83 3.51
CA PHE A 130 5.83 4.28 4.86
C PHE A 130 6.94 5.15 5.46
N ARG A 131 8.20 4.80 5.20
CA ARG A 131 9.38 5.61 5.57
C ARG A 131 9.32 7.00 4.97
N ALA A 132 8.89 7.12 3.71
CA ALA A 132 8.78 8.40 3.03
C ALA A 132 7.67 9.30 3.61
N MET A 133 6.73 8.74 4.39
CA MET A 133 5.73 9.53 5.11
C MET A 133 6.31 10.18 6.38
N GLY A 134 7.34 9.59 6.99
CA GLY A 134 7.92 10.10 8.21
C GLY A 134 8.53 11.50 8.00
N GLU A 135 8.00 12.49 8.71
CA GLU A 135 8.64 13.81 8.85
C GLU A 135 9.89 13.69 9.72
N THR A 136 9.82 12.81 10.72
CA THR A 136 10.97 12.32 11.47
C THR A 136 11.16 10.84 11.15
N ILE A 137 12.39 10.46 10.81
CA ILE A 137 12.77 9.08 10.51
C ILE A 137 13.75 8.60 11.56
N GLN A 138 13.39 7.52 12.24
CA GLN A 138 14.19 6.89 13.28
C GLN A 138 14.57 5.48 12.84
N GLU A 139 15.85 5.25 12.62
CA GLU A 139 16.35 3.95 12.14
C GLU A 139 17.59 3.52 12.91
N THR A 140 17.52 2.34 13.51
CA THR A 140 18.71 1.65 14.00
C THR A 140 19.33 0.87 12.84
N PHE A 141 20.37 1.45 12.24
CA PHE A 141 21.20 0.73 11.28
C PHE A 141 22.10 -0.26 12.04
N THR A 142 21.89 -1.54 11.83
CA THR A 142 22.95 -2.54 12.03
C THR A 142 23.78 -2.55 10.75
N HIS A 143 25.10 -2.38 10.88
CA HIS A 143 26.05 -2.14 9.77
C HIS A 143 26.14 -3.25 8.68
N HIS A 144 25.25 -4.24 8.62
CA HIS A 144 25.53 -5.52 7.95
C HIS A 144 24.76 -5.79 6.64
N HIS A 145 23.76 -4.98 6.25
CA HIS A 145 22.91 -5.30 5.09
C HIS A 145 22.85 -4.26 3.97
N TRP A 146 23.50 -3.10 4.10
CA TRP A 146 23.68 -2.19 2.96
C TRP A 146 24.98 -2.53 2.21
N PRO A 147 25.03 -2.46 0.87
CA PRO A 147 26.22 -2.78 0.11
C PRO A 147 27.46 -2.08 0.67
N ARG A 148 28.52 -2.84 0.96
CA ARG A 148 29.84 -2.33 1.40
C ARG A 148 30.43 -1.24 0.47
N SER A 149 29.88 -1.08 -0.73
CA SER A 149 30.24 -0.06 -1.71
C SER A 149 29.67 1.34 -1.41
N ALA A 150 28.61 1.46 -0.59
CA ALA A 150 28.23 2.74 -0.03
C ALA A 150 29.20 3.02 1.13
N LYS A 151 30.24 3.82 0.88
CA LYS A 151 31.24 4.20 1.88
C LYS A 151 30.55 4.52 3.20
N ALA A 152 30.83 3.72 4.22
CA ALA A 152 30.23 3.75 5.56
C ALA A 152 30.48 5.07 6.34
N THR A 153 30.95 6.12 5.68
CA THR A 153 31.41 7.37 6.29
C THR A 153 30.32 8.41 6.51
N HIS A 154 29.07 8.17 6.09
CA HIS A 154 28.00 9.19 6.16
C HIS A 154 26.80 8.84 7.04
N PHE A 155 26.78 7.67 7.68
CA PHE A 155 25.74 7.31 8.63
C PHE A 155 26.36 7.15 10.02
N LYS A 156 26.75 8.27 10.63
CA LYS A 156 26.83 8.32 12.10
C LYS A 156 25.46 7.89 12.61
N HIS A 157 25.41 7.00 13.60
CA HIS A 157 24.19 6.69 14.34
C HIS A 157 23.59 8.01 14.83
N TYR A 158 22.59 8.53 14.13
CA TYR A 158 21.83 9.68 14.60
C TYR A 158 20.89 9.17 15.70
N TYR A 159 21.46 8.87 16.87
CA TYR A 159 20.70 8.99 18.10
C TYR A 159 20.60 10.47 18.47
N ALA A 160 20.19 11.32 17.52
CA ALA A 160 19.96 12.75 17.74
C ALA A 160 18.60 12.94 18.43
N TRP A 161 18.39 12.18 19.51
CA TRP A 161 17.17 12.23 20.31
C TRP A 161 17.26 13.22 21.46
N ALA A 162 18.42 13.84 21.66
CA ALA A 162 18.65 14.79 22.74
C ALA A 162 17.77 16.05 22.63
N ASP A 163 17.30 16.41 21.42
CA ASP A 163 16.58 17.66 21.15
C ASP A 163 15.23 17.47 20.41
N LEU A 164 14.63 16.28 20.47
CA LEU A 164 13.41 15.99 19.69
C LEU A 164 12.15 16.46 20.40
N ASP A 165 11.87 17.75 20.32
CA ASP A 165 10.47 18.20 20.25
C ASP A 165 10.07 18.26 18.77
N PHE A 166 9.19 17.35 18.38
CA PHE A 166 8.65 17.34 17.02
C PHE A 166 7.61 18.45 16.89
N PRO A 167 7.37 18.98 15.68
CA PRO A 167 6.15 19.74 15.44
C PRO A 167 4.91 18.98 15.94
N ASN A 168 3.95 19.72 16.49
CA ASN A 168 2.70 19.11 16.94
C ASN A 168 2.01 18.39 15.77
N ARG A 169 1.62 17.13 16.03
CA ARG A 169 1.02 16.17 15.11
C ARG A 169 1.98 15.67 14.02
N SER A 170 3.28 15.67 14.29
CA SER A 170 4.25 15.09 13.36
C SER A 170 4.10 13.58 13.18
N MET A 171 4.48 13.11 12.00
CA MET A 171 4.51 11.70 11.66
C MET A 171 5.92 11.15 11.84
N VAL A 172 6.11 10.26 12.81
CA VAL A 172 7.39 9.65 13.16
C VAL A 172 7.43 8.25 12.58
N TYR A 173 8.27 8.03 11.56
CA TYR A 173 8.56 6.70 11.07
C TYR A 173 9.67 6.05 11.90
N TRP A 174 9.44 4.82 12.34
CA TRP A 174 10.35 4.06 13.17
C TRP A 174 10.66 2.69 12.56
N ASN A 175 11.91 2.53 12.16
CA ASN A 175 12.50 1.27 11.76
C ASN A 175 13.15 0.60 12.98
N LEU A 176 12.36 -0.22 13.66
CA LEU A 176 12.65 -0.74 15.00
C LEU A 176 13.60 -1.96 15.01
N ASN A 177 14.61 -2.07 14.13
CA ASN A 177 15.38 -3.33 13.94
C ASN A 177 15.90 -3.96 15.25
N GLN A 178 16.05 -3.17 16.32
CA GLN A 178 16.31 -3.64 17.68
C GLN A 178 15.15 -3.26 18.63
N PHE A 179 13.93 -3.75 18.34
CA PHE A 179 12.69 -3.38 19.02
C PHE A 179 12.86 -3.20 20.53
N LYS A 180 13.45 -4.19 21.21
CA LYS A 180 13.62 -4.18 22.67
C LYS A 180 14.46 -3.00 23.17
N LYS A 181 15.51 -2.58 22.46
CA LYS A 181 16.30 -1.41 22.89
C LYS A 181 15.61 -0.12 22.49
N ASP A 182 15.09 -0.07 21.28
CA ASP A 182 14.46 1.12 20.71
C ASP A 182 13.20 1.51 21.50
N ILE A 183 12.42 0.53 21.94
CA ILE A 183 11.20 0.74 22.74
C ILE A 183 11.52 1.24 24.16
N GLU A 184 12.64 0.83 24.77
CA GLU A 184 13.05 1.33 26.09
C GLU A 184 13.54 2.77 26.02
N TYR A 185 14.24 3.16 24.96
CA TYR A 185 14.56 4.58 24.73
C TYR A 185 13.31 5.43 24.53
N LEU A 186 12.34 4.92 23.75
CA LEU A 186 11.05 5.58 23.59
C LEU A 186 10.33 5.78 24.92
N LYS A 187 10.35 4.73 25.76
CA LYS A 187 9.76 4.74 27.09
C LYS A 187 10.39 5.82 27.96
N GLU A 188 11.72 5.88 28.00
CA GLU A 188 12.45 6.89 28.78
C GLU A 188 12.05 8.32 28.35
N TRP A 189 11.91 8.58 27.04
CA TRP A 189 11.60 9.94 26.58
C TRP A 189 10.14 10.33 26.74
N LEU A 190 9.22 9.42 26.47
CA LEU A 190 7.79 9.68 26.67
C LEU A 190 7.49 9.85 28.17
N LEU A 191 7.87 8.86 28.99
CA LEU A 191 7.60 8.91 30.43
C LEU A 191 8.46 9.93 31.17
N GLY A 192 9.63 10.28 30.63
CA GLY A 192 10.49 11.35 31.13
C GLY A 192 10.05 12.75 30.71
N GLY A 193 8.95 12.89 29.95
CA GLY A 193 8.40 14.18 29.54
C GLY A 193 9.27 14.99 28.57
N ARG A 194 10.19 14.31 27.85
CA ARG A 194 11.07 14.97 26.87
C ARG A 194 10.34 15.31 25.58
N ILE A 195 9.41 14.45 25.17
CA ILE A 195 8.48 14.74 24.09
C ILE A 195 7.32 15.51 24.71
N LYS A 196 6.96 16.66 24.13
CA LYS A 196 5.83 17.49 24.60
C LYS A 196 4.68 17.50 23.60
N SER A 197 5.01 17.42 22.33
CA SER A 197 4.09 17.45 21.22
C SER A 197 3.33 16.13 21.04
N HIS A 198 2.12 16.21 20.47
CA HIS A 198 1.38 15.04 20.04
C HIS A 198 1.93 14.54 18.71
N PHE A 199 1.91 13.23 18.45
CA PHE A 199 2.50 12.68 17.23
C PHE A 199 1.88 11.35 16.83
N PHE A 200 2.10 10.97 15.57
CA PHE A 200 1.74 9.67 15.02
C PHE A 200 3.00 8.82 14.88
N ILE A 201 2.87 7.52 15.10
CA ILE A 201 3.97 6.56 14.92
C ILE A 201 3.65 5.67 13.73
N ILE A 202 4.59 5.53 12.79
CA ILE A 202 4.58 4.43 11.81
C ILE A 202 5.74 3.51 12.11
N THR A 203 5.44 2.27 12.51
CA THR A 203 6.45 1.23 12.73
C THR A 203 6.51 0.30 11.53
N HIS A 204 7.72 0.02 11.04
CA HIS A 204 7.92 -0.94 9.95
C HIS A 204 9.24 -1.72 10.10
N ASN A 205 9.37 -2.78 9.30
CA ASN A 205 10.51 -3.72 9.23
C ASN A 205 10.76 -4.48 10.54
N GLN A 206 9.72 -4.65 11.35
CA GLN A 206 9.77 -5.48 12.55
C GLN A 206 9.34 -6.88 12.27
N ASP A 207 10.05 -7.86 12.82
CA ASP A 207 9.54 -9.21 12.77
C ASP A 207 8.45 -9.41 13.85
N ARG A 208 8.62 -8.84 15.04
CA ARG A 208 7.69 -9.06 16.16
C ARG A 208 7.47 -7.78 16.97
N PRO A 209 6.75 -6.80 16.43
CA PRO A 209 6.43 -5.60 17.18
C PRO A 209 5.46 -5.97 18.30
N GLY A 210 5.83 -5.59 19.53
CA GLY A 210 4.92 -5.64 20.67
C GLY A 210 4.65 -4.23 21.12
N TYR A 211 3.44 -3.71 20.93
CA TYR A 211 3.12 -2.34 21.36
C TYR A 211 2.70 -2.37 22.83
N PRO A 212 3.54 -1.90 23.76
CA PRO A 212 3.20 -1.97 25.18
C PRO A 212 2.12 -0.95 25.53
N ASP A 213 1.32 -1.28 26.55
CA ASP A 213 0.19 -0.43 26.99
C ASP A 213 0.65 1.00 27.28
N TRP A 214 1.79 1.19 27.95
CA TRP A 214 2.32 2.53 28.25
C TRP A 214 2.56 3.39 27.00
N LEU A 215 2.83 2.80 25.83
CA LEU A 215 2.99 3.52 24.57
C LEU A 215 1.62 3.93 24.03
N LEU A 216 0.68 2.99 24.05
CA LEU A 216 -0.66 3.15 23.50
C LEU A 216 -1.53 4.07 24.36
N ASP A 217 -1.34 4.04 25.67
CA ASP A 217 -2.05 4.87 26.64
C ASP A 217 -1.44 6.27 26.75
N HIS A 218 -0.23 6.49 26.23
CA HIS A 218 0.45 7.78 26.34
C HIS A 218 -0.35 8.88 25.65
N PRO A 219 -0.66 10.03 26.31
CA PRO A 219 -1.53 11.06 25.75
C PRO A 219 -0.98 11.70 24.47
N GLN A 220 0.35 11.79 24.35
CA GLN A 220 1.00 12.35 23.17
C GLN A 220 0.99 11.44 21.94
N VAL A 221 0.84 10.13 22.13
CA VAL A 221 0.74 9.20 21.00
C VAL A 221 -0.71 9.24 20.52
N LEU A 222 -0.91 9.72 19.30
CA LEU A 222 -2.23 9.86 18.69
C LEU A 222 -2.68 8.56 18.02
N LEU A 223 -1.82 8.01 17.16
CA LEU A 223 -2.02 6.71 16.52
C LEU A 223 -0.68 6.00 16.33
N VAL A 224 -0.76 4.67 16.24
CA VAL A 224 0.34 3.78 15.88
C VAL A 224 -0.08 2.95 14.67
N PHE A 225 0.59 3.16 13.55
CA PHE A 225 0.48 2.36 12.35
C PHE A 225 1.54 1.25 12.39
N GLY A 226 1.08 0.01 12.42
CA GLY A 226 1.94 -1.15 12.62
C GLY A 226 1.64 -2.31 11.68
N HIS A 227 2.66 -3.03 11.26
CA HIS A 227 2.51 -4.35 10.64
C HIS A 227 2.79 -5.44 11.68
N HIS A 228 2.41 -6.69 11.44
CA HIS A 228 2.48 -7.78 12.43
C HIS A 228 1.83 -7.44 13.79
N VAL A 229 0.63 -6.87 13.79
CA VAL A 229 -0.10 -6.67 15.04
C VAL A 229 -0.66 -8.02 15.51
N PRO A 230 -0.41 -8.45 16.77
CA PRO A 230 -0.93 -9.73 17.28
C PRO A 230 -2.46 -9.78 17.22
N ALA A 231 -3.04 -10.96 16.95
CA ALA A 231 -4.49 -11.14 16.83
C ALA A 231 -5.28 -10.70 18.07
N ASN A 232 -4.66 -10.77 19.26
CA ASN A 232 -5.27 -10.39 20.54
C ASN A 232 -4.99 -8.94 20.96
N LEU A 233 -4.26 -8.16 20.17
CA LEU A 233 -3.95 -6.77 20.50
C LEU A 233 -4.95 -5.80 19.86
N TYR A 234 -5.92 -5.37 20.68
CA TYR A 234 -6.93 -4.39 20.32
C TYR A 234 -6.73 -3.12 21.13
N HIS A 235 -6.50 -2.01 20.42
CA HIS A 235 -6.39 -0.69 21.04
C HIS A 235 -6.90 0.36 20.05
N PRO A 236 -7.68 1.38 20.47
CA PRO A 236 -8.25 2.39 19.59
C PRO A 236 -7.20 3.22 18.84
N LYS A 237 -5.96 3.27 19.32
CA LYS A 237 -4.84 3.94 18.64
C LYS A 237 -4.07 3.08 17.64
N ILE A 238 -4.29 1.77 17.60
CA ILE A 238 -3.58 0.90 16.67
C ILE A 238 -4.32 0.84 15.33
N ARG A 239 -3.56 1.00 14.25
CA ARG A 239 -3.99 0.74 12.87
C ARG A 239 -3.02 -0.23 12.22
N VAL A 240 -3.54 -1.29 11.62
CA VAL A 240 -2.70 -2.26 10.92
C VAL A 240 -2.40 -1.72 9.52
N ILE A 241 -1.12 -1.78 9.14
CA ILE A 241 -0.64 -1.53 7.78
C ILE A 241 0.04 -2.80 7.25
N PRO A 242 0.02 -3.06 5.94
CA PRO A 242 0.64 -4.24 5.35
C PRO A 242 2.17 -4.16 5.40
N LEU A 243 2.82 -5.32 5.52
CA LEU A 243 4.27 -5.45 5.41
C LEU A 243 4.81 -5.05 4.01
N GLY A 244 4.01 -5.25 2.97
CA GLY A 244 4.41 -4.95 1.60
C GLY A 244 5.29 -6.03 0.95
N VAL A 245 5.96 -5.66 -0.14
CA VAL A 245 6.94 -6.52 -0.84
C VAL A 245 8.31 -6.40 -0.20
N ASP A 246 8.99 -7.55 -0.08
CA ASP A 246 10.34 -7.62 0.48
C ASP A 246 11.35 -6.95 -0.47
N ASN A 247 12.30 -6.20 0.09
CA ASN A 247 13.43 -5.55 -0.57
C ASN A 247 13.11 -4.65 -1.78
N PRO A 248 12.89 -3.34 -1.56
CA PRO A 248 12.49 -2.41 -2.61
C PRO A 248 13.53 -2.17 -3.70
N ALA A 249 14.82 -2.43 -3.46
CA ALA A 249 15.86 -2.07 -4.43
C ALA A 249 15.85 -2.94 -5.70
N LYS A 250 15.21 -4.13 -5.70
CA LYS A 250 15.17 -5.04 -6.86
C LYS A 250 13.83 -5.75 -7.06
N SER A 251 13.10 -5.98 -5.98
CA SER A 251 11.91 -6.82 -5.98
C SER A 251 10.69 -6.18 -6.66
N PRO A 252 10.34 -4.89 -6.41
CA PRO A 252 9.12 -4.30 -6.96
C PRO A 252 9.22 -4.10 -8.48
N TYR A 253 10.37 -3.64 -8.99
CA TYR A 253 10.59 -3.53 -10.43
C TYR A 253 10.49 -4.88 -11.13
N LEU A 254 11.10 -5.92 -10.57
CA LEU A 254 11.02 -7.26 -11.17
C LEU A 254 9.58 -7.82 -11.11
N LEU A 255 8.88 -7.64 -9.98
CA LEU A 255 7.48 -8.02 -9.82
C LEU A 255 6.61 -7.31 -10.86
N HIS A 256 6.81 -5.99 -11.03
CA HIS A 256 6.13 -5.20 -12.06
C HIS A 256 6.39 -5.76 -13.45
N LYS A 257 7.66 -5.96 -13.79
CA LYS A 257 8.09 -6.44 -15.09
C LYS A 257 7.44 -7.77 -15.42
N VAL A 258 7.50 -8.73 -14.49
CA VAL A 258 6.87 -10.05 -14.67
C VAL A 258 5.35 -9.92 -14.79
N ARG A 259 4.71 -9.06 -13.99
CA ARG A 259 3.27 -8.80 -14.09
C ARG A 259 2.88 -8.22 -15.46
N MET A 260 3.66 -7.27 -15.98
CA MET A 260 3.41 -6.64 -17.28
C MET A 260 3.66 -7.62 -18.43
N GLU A 261 4.72 -8.42 -18.37
CA GLU A 261 4.96 -9.53 -19.31
C GLU A 261 3.78 -10.50 -19.28
N ALA A 262 3.33 -10.88 -18.08
CA ALA A 262 2.19 -11.77 -17.88
C ALA A 262 0.83 -11.14 -18.19
N LYS A 263 0.74 -9.85 -18.56
CA LYS A 263 -0.49 -9.20 -19.09
C LYS A 263 -0.48 -9.06 -20.60
N SER A 264 0.66 -9.31 -21.25
CA SER A 264 0.72 -9.27 -22.71
C SER A 264 -0.06 -10.46 -23.28
N ASP A 265 -0.80 -10.24 -24.38
CA ASP A 265 -1.62 -11.25 -25.08
C ASP A 265 -0.84 -12.50 -25.53
N LYS A 266 0.48 -12.50 -25.36
CA LYS A 266 1.39 -13.60 -25.67
C LYS A 266 1.32 -14.74 -24.64
N TYR A 267 0.66 -14.55 -23.50
CA TYR A 267 0.60 -15.54 -22.43
C TYR A 267 -0.84 -15.96 -22.12
N ASP A 268 -1.05 -17.26 -22.00
CA ASP A 268 -2.27 -17.79 -21.38
C ASP A 268 -2.29 -17.38 -19.89
N HIS A 269 -3.26 -16.53 -19.55
CA HIS A 269 -3.44 -16.00 -18.20
C HIS A 269 -4.20 -16.95 -17.26
N THR A 270 -4.72 -18.05 -17.81
CA THR A 270 -5.45 -19.06 -17.07
C THR A 270 -4.51 -19.68 -16.03
N PRO A 271 -4.83 -19.63 -14.73
CA PRO A 271 -4.04 -20.32 -13.73
C PRO A 271 -3.97 -21.82 -14.05
N GLN A 272 -2.78 -22.33 -14.30
CA GLN A 272 -2.54 -23.73 -14.64
C GLN A 272 -2.18 -24.55 -13.40
N ASN A 273 -1.61 -23.90 -12.39
CA ASN A 273 -1.23 -24.52 -11.14
C ASN A 273 -2.28 -24.20 -10.07
N LEU A 274 -2.67 -25.22 -9.29
CA LEU A 274 -3.60 -25.01 -8.18
C LEU A 274 -2.91 -24.30 -7.01
N LEU A 275 -1.71 -24.74 -6.64
CA LEU A 275 -1.02 -24.32 -5.42
C LEU A 275 0.47 -24.09 -5.65
N LEU A 276 0.99 -23.00 -5.09
CA LEU A 276 2.43 -22.70 -5.02
C LEU A 276 2.89 -22.67 -3.56
N ALA A 277 3.69 -23.66 -3.18
CA ALA A 277 4.19 -23.84 -1.83
C ALA A 277 5.71 -23.62 -1.76
N ARG A 278 6.16 -22.36 -1.89
CA ARG A 278 7.61 -22.03 -1.94
C ARG A 278 8.02 -21.12 -0.80
N PHE A 279 8.51 -21.71 0.28
CA PHE A 279 9.00 -20.97 1.45
C PHE A 279 10.20 -21.67 2.10
N ARG A 280 10.99 -20.88 2.82
CA ARG A 280 12.15 -21.35 3.57
C ARG A 280 11.71 -22.05 4.84
N MET A 281 12.14 -23.29 5.05
CA MET A 281 11.74 -24.13 6.19
C MET A 281 12.31 -23.66 7.53
N ASP A 282 13.40 -22.89 7.51
CA ASP A 282 14.16 -22.46 8.69
C ASP A 282 13.68 -21.12 9.28
N LEU A 283 12.67 -20.48 8.69
CA LEU A 283 12.17 -19.17 9.11
C LEU A 283 10.84 -19.28 9.87
N GLY A 284 10.86 -19.95 11.02
CA GLY A 284 9.72 -20.06 11.94
C GLY A 284 9.26 -21.50 12.20
N HIS A 285 8.77 -21.76 13.41
CA HIS A 285 8.45 -23.11 13.91
C HIS A 285 7.26 -23.78 13.18
N LEU A 286 6.38 -23.00 12.54
CA LEU A 286 5.16 -23.50 11.90
C LEU A 286 5.41 -24.01 10.48
N ARG A 287 6.49 -23.57 9.83
CA ARG A 287 6.77 -23.92 8.43
C ARG A 287 7.01 -25.43 8.22
N PRO A 288 7.76 -26.13 9.09
CA PRO A 288 7.83 -27.60 9.10
C PRO A 288 6.47 -28.30 9.11
N ILE A 289 5.55 -27.84 9.96
CA ILE A 289 4.21 -28.42 10.11
C ILE A 289 3.42 -28.23 8.82
N ILE A 290 3.39 -27.01 8.30
CA ILE A 290 2.70 -26.67 7.05
C ILE A 290 3.27 -27.47 5.88
N SER A 291 4.59 -27.52 5.73
CA SER A 291 5.25 -28.24 4.64
C SER A 291 4.93 -29.74 4.69
N LYS A 292 4.95 -30.35 5.89
CA LYS A 292 4.61 -31.76 6.06
C LYS A 292 3.15 -32.04 5.65
N ALA A 293 2.21 -31.21 6.09
CA ALA A 293 0.80 -31.35 5.73
C ALA A 293 0.58 -31.21 4.21
N ILE A 294 1.24 -30.23 3.60
CA ILE A 294 1.14 -29.98 2.16
C ILE A 294 1.79 -31.10 1.34
N GLN A 295 2.93 -31.62 1.75
CA GLN A 295 3.57 -32.76 1.08
C GLN A 295 2.70 -34.02 1.13
N ALA A 296 1.96 -34.24 2.22
CA ALA A 296 1.04 -35.37 2.32
C ALA A 296 -0.11 -35.30 1.31
N ASN A 297 -0.56 -34.08 0.98
CA ASN A 297 -1.73 -33.85 0.11
C ASN A 297 -1.37 -33.49 -1.34
N PHE A 298 -0.12 -33.14 -1.62
CA PHE A 298 0.35 -32.69 -2.94
C PHE A 298 1.70 -33.34 -3.28
N GLN A 299 1.65 -34.57 -3.82
CA GLN A 299 2.83 -35.42 -4.06
C GLN A 299 3.79 -34.85 -5.12
N ASP A 300 3.30 -34.03 -6.05
CA ASP A 300 4.06 -33.51 -7.19
C ASP A 300 4.55 -32.07 -7.02
N LEU A 301 4.51 -31.51 -5.80
CA LEU A 301 5.00 -30.14 -5.62
C LEU A 301 6.52 -30.09 -5.81
N PRO A 302 7.03 -29.31 -6.77
CA PRO A 302 8.45 -29.25 -6.99
C PRO A 302 9.15 -28.67 -5.75
N HIS A 303 10.32 -29.22 -5.40
CA HIS A 303 11.12 -28.78 -4.25
C HIS A 303 12.30 -27.88 -4.63
N GLN A 304 12.62 -27.76 -5.93
CA GLN A 304 13.78 -27.02 -6.39
C GLN A 304 13.71 -25.52 -6.04
N LYS A 305 14.80 -24.96 -5.53
CA LYS A 305 14.93 -23.52 -5.30
C LYS A 305 14.78 -22.76 -6.62
N LEU A 306 13.79 -21.88 -6.70
CA LEU A 306 13.58 -21.02 -7.86
C LEU A 306 14.39 -19.72 -7.72
N SER A 307 14.86 -19.19 -8.84
CA SER A 307 15.24 -17.77 -8.90
C SER A 307 14.03 -16.89 -8.64
N LYS A 308 14.24 -15.63 -8.23
CA LYS A 308 13.14 -14.68 -7.96
C LYS A 308 12.26 -14.46 -9.20
N VAL A 309 12.87 -14.42 -10.39
CA VAL A 309 12.15 -14.29 -11.68
C VAL A 309 11.27 -15.51 -11.93
N GLN A 310 11.83 -16.72 -11.79
CA GLN A 310 11.05 -17.96 -11.96
C GLN A 310 9.92 -18.04 -10.95
N TYR A 311 10.17 -17.71 -9.68
CA TYR A 311 9.13 -17.66 -8.66
C TYR A 311 7.98 -16.73 -9.05
N TYR A 312 8.25 -15.51 -9.53
CA TYR A 312 7.19 -14.61 -9.96
C TYR A 312 6.44 -15.11 -11.21
N LYS A 313 7.11 -15.79 -12.14
CA LYS A 313 6.45 -16.43 -13.29
C LYS A 313 5.55 -17.60 -12.89
N GLU A 314 5.95 -18.38 -11.88
CA GLU A 314 5.08 -19.41 -11.30
C GLU A 314 3.88 -18.77 -10.59
N LEU A 315 4.11 -17.66 -9.89
CA LEU A 315 3.07 -16.91 -9.19
C LEU A 315 1.98 -16.44 -10.16
N THR A 316 2.37 -15.96 -11.36
CA THR A 316 1.40 -15.58 -12.40
C THR A 316 0.63 -16.77 -13.01
N ARG A 317 0.95 -18.02 -12.68
CA ARG A 317 0.26 -19.21 -13.21
C ARG A 317 -0.50 -20.00 -12.14
N THR A 318 -0.54 -19.51 -10.92
CA THR A 318 -1.08 -20.26 -9.77
C THR A 318 -2.35 -19.64 -9.23
N LYS A 319 -3.35 -20.45 -8.82
CA LYS A 319 -4.56 -19.97 -8.11
C LYS A 319 -4.25 -19.53 -6.67
N PHE A 320 -3.61 -20.42 -5.90
CA PHE A 320 -3.35 -20.26 -4.47
C PHE A 320 -1.86 -20.25 -4.12
N ILE A 321 -1.45 -19.45 -3.14
CA ILE A 321 -0.04 -19.37 -2.70
C ILE A 321 0.04 -19.55 -1.20
N ILE A 322 0.90 -20.46 -0.74
CA ILE A 322 1.14 -20.59 0.70
C ILE A 322 2.00 -19.43 1.17
N SER A 323 1.45 -18.66 2.10
CA SER A 323 2.09 -17.49 2.70
C SER A 323 2.22 -17.70 4.22
N PRO A 324 3.04 -18.67 4.66
CA PRO A 324 3.19 -18.95 6.07
C PRO A 324 3.95 -17.80 6.76
N PRO A 325 3.74 -17.60 8.08
CA PRO A 325 4.52 -16.66 8.89
C PRO A 325 6.02 -16.78 8.62
N GLY A 326 6.72 -15.65 8.58
CA GLY A 326 8.17 -15.58 8.52
C GLY A 326 8.81 -15.57 9.90
N ILE A 327 9.83 -14.73 10.06
CA ILE A 327 10.36 -14.41 11.38
C ILE A 327 9.25 -13.70 12.20
N GLY A 328 8.45 -12.87 11.52
CA GLY A 328 7.19 -12.31 11.99
C GLY A 328 5.92 -13.05 11.56
N TRP A 329 4.77 -12.57 12.02
CA TRP A 329 3.47 -13.22 11.79
C TRP A 329 2.94 -13.10 10.35
N GLU A 330 3.28 -12.01 9.68
CA GLU A 330 2.89 -11.70 8.30
C GLU A 330 4.03 -12.12 7.38
N SER A 331 3.73 -12.30 6.10
CA SER A 331 4.71 -12.68 5.09
C SER A 331 4.52 -11.82 3.86
N SER A 332 5.61 -11.33 3.29
CA SER A 332 5.59 -10.54 2.05
C SER A 332 4.96 -11.30 0.88
N LYS A 333 4.85 -12.62 0.98
CA LYS A 333 4.15 -13.48 0.02
C LYS A 333 2.68 -13.15 -0.11
N ALA A 334 2.01 -12.73 0.97
CA ALA A 334 0.61 -12.32 0.89
C ALA A 334 0.47 -11.13 -0.07
N THR A 335 1.24 -10.07 0.15
CA THR A 335 1.29 -8.90 -0.72
C THR A 335 1.70 -9.24 -2.16
N GLU A 336 2.76 -10.04 -2.34
CA GLU A 336 3.21 -10.51 -3.67
C GLU A 336 2.10 -11.28 -4.40
N SER A 337 1.31 -12.08 -3.68
CA SER A 337 0.17 -12.82 -4.23
C SER A 337 -0.90 -11.88 -4.74
N HIS A 338 -1.30 -10.91 -3.92
CA HIS A 338 -2.31 -9.91 -4.31
C HIS A 338 -1.87 -9.07 -5.50
N TYR A 339 -0.59 -8.71 -5.59
CA TYR A 339 -0.05 -8.00 -6.75
C TYR A 339 -0.22 -8.74 -8.06
N MET A 340 -0.19 -10.06 -8.03
CA MET A 340 -0.37 -10.92 -9.20
C MET A 340 -1.80 -11.43 -9.33
N GLY A 341 -2.74 -10.90 -8.54
CA GLY A 341 -4.15 -11.29 -8.58
C GLY A 341 -4.39 -12.73 -8.11
N ARG A 342 -3.55 -13.22 -7.19
CA ARG A 342 -3.62 -14.59 -6.64
C ARG A 342 -4.08 -14.58 -5.19
N VAL A 343 -4.55 -15.73 -4.71
CA VAL A 343 -5.14 -15.86 -3.37
C VAL A 343 -4.12 -16.46 -2.39
N PRO A 344 -3.59 -15.68 -1.42
CA PRO A 344 -2.71 -16.22 -0.41
C PRO A 344 -3.48 -17.06 0.62
N LEU A 345 -2.85 -18.17 1.03
CA LEU A 345 -3.22 -18.97 2.20
C LEU A 345 -2.34 -18.48 3.36
N ILE A 346 -2.97 -17.87 4.35
CA ILE A 346 -2.32 -17.29 5.52
C ILE A 346 -2.74 -18.03 6.78
N MET A 347 -1.94 -17.90 7.82
CA MET A 347 -2.28 -18.43 9.14
C MET A 347 -3.14 -17.47 9.95
N ASP A 348 -4.04 -18.03 10.77
CA ASP A 348 -4.88 -17.27 11.70
C ASP A 348 -4.15 -16.85 12.99
N LEU A 349 -3.07 -16.09 12.86
CA LEU A 349 -2.20 -15.76 14.01
C LEU A 349 -2.09 -14.27 14.32
N PHE A 350 -2.55 -13.41 13.42
CA PHE A 350 -2.37 -11.97 13.53
C PHE A 350 -3.57 -11.22 12.98
N ARG A 351 -3.61 -9.94 13.31
CA ARG A 351 -4.63 -9.03 12.82
C ARG A 351 -4.50 -8.83 11.31
N ASN A 352 -5.48 -9.36 10.58
CA ASN A 352 -5.56 -9.32 9.13
C ASN A 352 -6.32 -8.09 8.61
N ASP A 353 -6.48 -7.04 9.43
CA ASP A 353 -7.21 -5.82 9.06
C ASP A 353 -6.68 -5.20 7.75
N SER A 354 -5.37 -5.33 7.50
CA SER A 354 -4.75 -4.84 6.27
C SER A 354 -5.22 -5.58 5.01
N LEU A 355 -5.66 -6.82 5.15
CA LEU A 355 -6.12 -7.69 4.07
C LEU A 355 -7.64 -7.65 3.86
N VAL A 356 -8.40 -7.02 4.76
CA VAL A 356 -9.86 -6.94 4.65
C VAL A 356 -10.26 -6.32 3.30
N GLY A 357 -11.13 -7.01 2.56
CA GLY A 357 -11.54 -6.60 1.21
C GLY A 357 -10.62 -7.07 0.08
N LEU A 358 -9.51 -7.76 0.38
CA LEU A 358 -8.71 -8.51 -0.58
C LEU A 358 -9.06 -10.01 -0.51
N PRO A 359 -8.80 -10.80 -1.57
CA PRO A 359 -9.00 -12.24 -1.52
C PRO A 359 -7.89 -12.90 -0.70
N PHE A 360 -8.22 -13.69 0.32
CA PHE A 360 -7.28 -14.55 1.03
C PHE A 360 -8.03 -15.72 1.69
N LEU A 361 -7.30 -16.76 2.08
CA LEU A 361 -7.81 -17.86 2.90
C LEU A 361 -7.02 -17.93 4.19
N THR A 362 -7.74 -17.92 5.31
CA THR A 362 -7.16 -18.14 6.63
C THR A 362 -7.28 -19.62 6.99
N ILE A 363 -6.19 -20.20 7.51
CA ILE A 363 -6.11 -21.61 7.90
C ILE A 363 -5.52 -21.68 9.31
N LYS A 364 -6.20 -22.39 10.21
CA LYS A 364 -5.69 -22.66 11.56
C LYS A 364 -4.63 -23.75 11.55
N GLU A 365 -3.82 -23.84 12.60
CA GLU A 365 -2.70 -24.78 12.65
C GLU A 365 -3.15 -26.24 12.49
N GLU A 366 -4.24 -26.61 13.16
CA GLU A 366 -4.85 -27.93 13.15
C GLU A 366 -5.58 -28.27 11.83
N GLU A 367 -5.85 -27.28 10.98
CA GLU A 367 -6.61 -27.45 9.74
C GLU A 367 -5.72 -27.73 8.51
N TRP A 368 -4.41 -27.51 8.61
CA TRP A 368 -3.48 -27.73 7.48
C TRP A 368 -3.55 -29.13 6.84
N PRO A 369 -3.73 -30.24 7.61
CA PRO A 369 -3.92 -31.57 7.00
C PRO A 369 -5.15 -31.67 6.10
N SER A 370 -6.14 -30.79 6.25
CA SER A 370 -7.37 -30.76 5.42
C SER A 370 -7.18 -30.00 4.11
N VAL A 371 -6.04 -29.31 3.92
CA VAL A 371 -5.74 -28.56 2.71
C VAL A 371 -5.36 -29.54 1.60
N THR A 372 -6.33 -29.91 0.78
CA THR A 372 -6.21 -30.85 -0.34
C THR A 372 -6.51 -30.16 -1.68
N PRO A 373 -6.16 -30.77 -2.84
CA PRO A 373 -6.55 -30.24 -4.13
C PRO A 373 -8.06 -30.02 -4.27
N ALA A 374 -8.87 -31.00 -3.86
CA ALA A 374 -10.33 -30.92 -3.93
C ALA A 374 -10.88 -29.76 -3.07
N TRP A 375 -10.33 -29.58 -1.87
CA TRP A 375 -10.72 -28.46 -1.00
C TRP A 375 -10.37 -27.10 -1.62
N LEU A 376 -9.18 -26.96 -2.22
CA LEU A 376 -8.78 -25.71 -2.87
C LEU A 376 -9.61 -25.39 -4.10
N GLU A 377 -9.92 -26.39 -4.94
CA GLU A 377 -10.79 -26.17 -6.09
C GLU A 377 -12.19 -25.71 -5.67
N ALA A 378 -12.78 -26.35 -4.64
CA ALA A 378 -14.06 -25.89 -4.09
C ALA A 378 -14.01 -24.46 -3.55
N LYS A 379 -12.88 -24.06 -2.91
CA LYS A 379 -12.68 -22.67 -2.48
C LYS A 379 -12.53 -21.72 -3.65
N TRP A 380 -11.85 -22.13 -4.73
CA TRP A 380 -11.68 -21.33 -5.93
C TRP A 380 -13.01 -21.07 -6.62
N ASP A 381 -13.81 -22.12 -6.81
CA ASP A 381 -15.15 -22.02 -7.41
C ASP A 381 -16.04 -21.09 -6.59
N SER A 382 -15.98 -21.20 -5.25
CA SER A 382 -16.68 -20.27 -4.36
C SER A 382 -16.22 -18.81 -4.50
N PHE A 383 -14.93 -18.56 -4.77
CA PHE A 383 -14.44 -17.20 -5.03
C PHE A 383 -14.93 -16.66 -6.38
N MET A 384 -14.98 -17.52 -7.41
CA MET A 384 -15.36 -17.11 -8.77
C MET A 384 -16.88 -17.01 -8.96
N ALA A 385 -17.67 -17.76 -8.19
CA ALA A 385 -19.14 -17.78 -8.31
C ALA A 385 -19.83 -16.57 -7.66
N ASP A 386 -19.16 -15.86 -6.75
CA ASP A 386 -19.72 -14.69 -6.05
C ASP A 386 -19.45 -13.41 -6.84
N ASP A 387 -20.27 -13.16 -7.86
CA ASP A 387 -20.22 -11.96 -8.72
C ASP A 387 -20.35 -10.64 -7.96
N ARG A 388 -20.98 -10.67 -6.78
CA ARG A 388 -21.10 -9.53 -5.86
C ARG A 388 -19.81 -9.24 -5.09
N ARG A 389 -18.84 -10.15 -5.10
CA ARG A 389 -17.58 -9.98 -4.36
C ARG A 389 -16.65 -9.04 -5.10
N ILE A 390 -16.81 -7.75 -4.82
CA ILE A 390 -15.90 -6.72 -5.32
C ILE A 390 -14.70 -6.66 -4.39
N PHE A 391 -13.56 -7.19 -4.86
CA PHE A 391 -12.30 -7.02 -4.16
C PHE A 391 -11.78 -5.59 -4.31
N ASN A 392 -11.34 -5.01 -3.20
CA ASN A 392 -10.69 -3.71 -3.17
C ASN A 392 -9.23 -3.85 -3.61
N VAL A 393 -9.01 -4.08 -4.91
CA VAL A 393 -7.69 -4.25 -5.51
C VAL A 393 -6.80 -3.01 -5.35
N ASP A 394 -7.38 -1.85 -5.09
CA ASP A 394 -6.62 -0.61 -4.84
C ASP A 394 -5.77 -0.72 -3.57
N LYS A 395 -6.20 -1.52 -2.58
CA LYS A 395 -5.40 -1.85 -1.39
C LYS A 395 -4.10 -2.56 -1.72
N THR A 396 -3.90 -3.06 -2.93
CA THR A 396 -2.60 -3.58 -3.34
C THR A 396 -1.61 -2.47 -3.64
N TRP A 397 -2.02 -1.23 -3.84
CA TRP A 397 -1.11 -0.15 -4.21
C TRP A 397 -0.69 0.70 -3.02
N GLY A 398 0.57 1.13 -3.03
CA GLY A 398 1.11 1.98 -1.97
C GLY A 398 0.36 3.31 -1.82
N LEU A 399 -0.13 3.89 -2.92
CA LEU A 399 -0.91 5.13 -2.89
C LEU A 399 -2.19 5.03 -2.04
N TRP A 400 -2.86 3.88 -2.07
CA TRP A 400 -4.04 3.63 -1.26
C TRP A 400 -3.68 3.71 0.24
N TRP A 401 -2.57 3.08 0.63
CA TRP A 401 -2.10 3.07 2.01
C TRP A 401 -1.60 4.44 2.48
N LEU A 402 -0.91 5.19 1.62
CA LEU A 402 -0.55 6.59 1.90
C LEU A 402 -1.80 7.41 2.21
N THR A 403 -2.83 7.28 1.36
CA THR A 403 -4.10 7.99 1.52
C THR A 403 -4.82 7.58 2.80
N TYR A 404 -4.87 6.27 3.08
CA TYR A 404 -5.46 5.71 4.30
C TYR A 404 -4.79 6.26 5.56
N VAL A 405 -3.45 6.20 5.65
CA VAL A 405 -2.71 6.71 6.81
C VAL A 405 -2.96 8.20 7.01
N LEU A 406 -2.88 9.00 5.94
CA LEU A 406 -3.15 10.44 6.01
C LEU A 406 -4.58 10.75 6.47
N LYS A 407 -5.57 9.99 5.96
CA LYS A 407 -6.96 10.13 6.37
C LYS A 407 -7.13 9.84 7.86
N GLU A 408 -6.59 8.72 8.34
CA GLU A 408 -6.66 8.37 9.76
C GLU A 408 -6.03 9.46 10.65
N CYS A 409 -4.88 10.03 10.25
CA CYS A 409 -4.24 11.13 10.97
C CYS A 409 -5.10 12.41 11.01
N LEU A 410 -5.88 12.70 9.97
CA LEU A 410 -6.78 13.86 9.91
C LEU A 410 -8.06 13.66 10.74
N MET A 411 -8.50 12.43 10.94
CA MET A 411 -9.71 12.11 11.70
C MET A 411 -9.52 12.15 13.22
N VAL A 412 -8.28 12.11 13.71
CA VAL A 412 -7.99 12.33 15.12
C VAL A 412 -8.14 13.82 15.42
N GLN A 413 -9.13 14.21 16.21
CA GLN A 413 -9.35 15.63 16.54
C GLN A 413 -8.30 16.13 17.54
#